data_AF-A0A7L3H3D6-F1
#
_entry.id   AF-A0A7L3H3D6-F1
#
_cell.length_a   1.000
_cell.length_b   1.000
_cell.length_c   1.000
_cell.angle_alpha   90.00
_cell.angle_beta   90.00
_cell.angle_gamma   90.00
#
_symmetry.space_group_name_H-M   'P 1'
#
loop_
_entity.id
_entity.type
_entity.pdbx_description
1 polymer ?
#
loop_
_entity_poly.entity_id
_entity_poly.type
_entity_poly.pdbx_seq_one_letter_code
_entity_poly.pdbx_strand_id
1 'polypeptide(L)'
;MADRSLIEGAEPLPRREEPPEWGYEEGVEWGLIFPDANGEYQSPINLNSREAKYDPSLLEVRLSPNYVVCRDCEVINDGHSIQIALKSKSVLIGGPLPRGHEFELHDVRFHWGRENQRGSEHTVNFKAFPMELHLMHWNSTLYSSIDEAVGKKHGIAIIALFVQV
;
A
#
# COMPACT_ATOMS: atom_id res chain seq x y z
N MET A 1 39.81 -34.40 -41.90
CA MET A 1 38.38 -34.19 -41.62
C MET A 1 38.21 -34.34 -40.13
N ALA A 2 38.04 -33.22 -39.41
CA ALA A 2 37.70 -33.21 -38.00
C ALA A 2 36.27 -32.70 -37.88
N ASP A 3 35.49 -33.43 -37.09
CA ASP A 3 34.05 -33.29 -36.88
C ASP A 3 33.68 -31.91 -36.32
N ARG A 4 32.63 -31.30 -36.89
CA ARG A 4 32.08 -29.99 -36.51
C ARG A 4 30.73 -30.22 -35.82
N SER A 5 30.74 -30.93 -34.70
CA SER A 5 29.55 -31.12 -33.89
C SER A 5 29.64 -30.30 -32.60
N LEU A 6 28.58 -29.50 -32.37
CA LEU A 6 28.15 -28.89 -31.09
C LEU A 6 28.78 -27.55 -30.67
N ILE A 7 28.29 -26.44 -31.25
CA ILE A 7 27.91 -25.24 -30.48
C ILE A 7 26.66 -24.64 -31.14
N GLU A 8 25.49 -25.23 -30.89
CA GLU A 8 24.21 -24.58 -31.19
C GLU A 8 23.66 -23.92 -29.92
N GLY A 9 23.46 -22.61 -30.03
CA GLY A 9 22.48 -21.79 -29.30
C GLY A 9 22.25 -22.11 -27.82
N ALA A 10 22.99 -21.43 -26.93
CA ALA A 10 22.39 -21.09 -25.65
C ALA A 10 21.27 -20.08 -25.93
N GLU A 11 20.01 -20.48 -25.76
CA GLU A 11 18.90 -19.53 -25.80
C GLU A 11 19.13 -18.46 -24.72
N PRO A 12 18.90 -17.17 -25.04
CA PRO A 12 18.95 -16.15 -24.01
C PRO A 12 17.92 -16.50 -22.95
N LEU A 13 18.33 -16.50 -21.68
CA LEU A 13 17.39 -16.53 -20.56
C LEU A 13 16.28 -15.49 -20.83
N PRO A 14 15.00 -15.84 -20.62
CA PRO A 14 13.92 -14.90 -20.85
C PRO A 14 14.22 -13.62 -20.05
N ARG A 15 14.24 -12.48 -20.75
CA ARG A 15 14.33 -11.19 -20.07
C ARG A 15 13.16 -11.16 -19.10
N ARG A 16 13.45 -10.93 -17.82
CA ARG A 16 12.43 -10.56 -16.84
C ARG A 16 11.72 -9.35 -17.46
N GLU A 17 10.46 -9.51 -17.87
CA GLU A 17 9.68 -8.40 -18.39
C GLU A 17 9.65 -7.32 -17.30
N GLU A 18 10.13 -6.13 -17.62
CA GLU A 18 10.02 -5.00 -16.71
C GLU A 18 8.53 -4.72 -16.49
N PRO A 19 8.09 -4.46 -15.24
CA PRO A 19 6.70 -4.17 -14.98
C PRO A 19 6.25 -2.97 -15.81
N PRO A 20 5.01 -2.96 -16.31
CA PRO A 20 4.52 -1.86 -17.13
C PRO A 20 4.59 -0.55 -16.35
N GLU A 21 5.16 0.48 -16.99
CA GLU A 21 5.32 1.81 -16.42
C GLU A 21 3.94 2.47 -16.19
N TRP A 22 3.76 3.10 -15.04
CA TRP A 22 2.54 3.84 -14.68
C TRP A 22 2.92 5.13 -13.97
N GLY A 23 2.01 6.10 -13.93
CA GLY A 23 2.24 7.36 -13.24
C GLY A 23 0.96 8.16 -13.06
N TYR A 24 1.10 9.37 -12.52
CA TYR A 24 0.01 10.30 -12.21
C TYR A 24 -0.18 11.42 -13.25
N GLU A 25 0.67 11.47 -14.28
CA GLU A 25 0.54 12.39 -15.43
C GLU A 25 0.00 11.63 -16.65
N GLU A 26 0.44 11.96 -17.87
CA GLU A 26 0.02 11.25 -19.08
C GLU A 26 0.53 9.80 -19.07
N GLY A 27 -0.33 8.84 -19.43
CA GLY A 27 -0.02 7.42 -19.43
C GLY A 27 -1.20 6.55 -19.86
N VAL A 28 -0.99 5.23 -19.88
CA VAL A 28 -2.06 4.25 -20.15
C VAL A 28 -3.00 4.18 -18.94
N GLU A 29 -4.30 4.05 -19.18
CA GLU A 29 -5.27 3.80 -18.10
C GLU A 29 -4.88 2.53 -17.33
N TRP A 30 -4.75 2.64 -16.00
CA TRP A 30 -4.23 1.56 -15.16
C TRP A 30 -5.02 0.26 -15.32
N GLY A 31 -6.34 0.32 -15.50
CA GLY A 31 -7.19 -0.86 -15.69
C GLY A 31 -6.87 -1.69 -16.93
N LEU A 32 -6.16 -1.14 -17.93
CA LEU A 32 -5.73 -1.87 -19.12
C LEU A 32 -4.51 -2.76 -18.87
N ILE A 33 -3.68 -2.41 -17.88
CA ILE A 33 -2.41 -3.08 -17.57
C ILE A 33 -2.41 -3.75 -16.18
N PHE A 34 -3.26 -3.30 -15.27
CA PHE A 34 -3.48 -3.83 -13.94
C PHE A 34 -4.97 -4.18 -13.78
N PRO A 35 -5.39 -5.42 -14.10
CA PRO A 35 -6.81 -5.79 -14.11
C PRO A 35 -7.56 -5.53 -12.80
N ASP A 36 -6.87 -5.65 -11.67
CA ASP A 36 -7.42 -5.41 -10.33
C ASP A 36 -7.88 -3.96 -10.13
N ALA A 37 -7.35 -3.00 -10.90
CA ALA A 37 -7.81 -1.61 -10.89
C ALA A 37 -9.25 -1.43 -11.41
N ASN A 38 -9.79 -2.44 -12.11
CA ASN A 38 -11.20 -2.46 -12.54
C ASN A 38 -12.15 -3.11 -11.51
N GLY A 39 -11.66 -3.40 -10.30
CA GLY A 39 -12.48 -4.03 -9.26
C GLY A 39 -13.62 -3.14 -8.76
N GLU A 40 -14.63 -3.74 -8.13
CA GLU A 40 -15.81 -3.01 -7.62
C GLU A 40 -15.53 -2.20 -6.34
N TYR A 41 -14.47 -2.56 -5.60
CA TYR A 41 -14.15 -2.00 -4.28
C TYR A 41 -12.77 -1.32 -4.28
N GLN A 42 -12.57 -0.37 -5.19
CA GLN A 42 -11.34 0.44 -5.26
C GLN A 42 -11.29 1.53 -4.19
N SER A 43 -10.07 2.00 -3.92
CA SER A 43 -9.76 3.20 -3.13
C SER A 43 -8.96 4.16 -4.01
N PRO A 44 -8.89 5.47 -3.69
CA PRO A 44 -9.53 6.14 -2.56
C PRO A 44 -11.03 6.40 -2.76
N ILE A 45 -11.68 6.97 -1.73
CA ILE A 45 -13.09 7.41 -1.79
C ILE A 45 -13.28 8.82 -1.22
N ASN A 46 -14.41 9.43 -1.56
CA ASN A 46 -14.97 10.50 -0.75
C ASN A 46 -15.77 9.91 0.42
N LEU A 47 -15.38 10.26 1.63
CA LEU A 47 -16.06 9.85 2.86
C LEU A 47 -17.12 10.89 3.25
N ASN A 48 -18.39 10.57 3.02
CA ASN A 48 -19.50 11.36 3.56
C ASN A 48 -19.71 11.01 5.04
N SER A 49 -19.29 11.91 5.93
CA SER A 49 -19.36 11.72 7.38
C SER A 49 -20.78 11.47 7.91
N ARG A 50 -21.83 11.92 7.20
CA ARG A 50 -23.23 11.72 7.61
C ARG A 50 -23.77 10.34 7.24
N GLU A 51 -23.15 9.66 6.30
CA GLU A 51 -23.53 8.31 5.86
C GLU A 51 -22.75 7.22 6.62
N ALA A 52 -21.71 7.62 7.36
CA ALA A 52 -20.96 6.73 8.24
C ALA A 52 -21.89 6.15 9.34
N LYS A 53 -21.88 4.83 9.47
CA LYS A 53 -22.67 4.12 10.47
C LYS A 53 -21.82 3.87 11.71
N TYR A 54 -22.27 4.36 12.86
CA TYR A 54 -21.62 4.03 14.13
C TYR A 54 -21.78 2.54 14.42
N ASP A 55 -20.66 1.87 14.69
CA ASP A 55 -20.62 0.47 15.07
C ASP A 55 -19.93 0.34 16.45
N PRO A 56 -20.69 0.03 17.52
CA PRO A 56 -20.12 -0.11 18.86
C PRO A 56 -19.20 -1.33 19.00
N SER A 57 -19.29 -2.33 18.11
CA SER A 57 -18.41 -3.52 18.16
C SER A 57 -16.94 -3.17 17.93
N LEU A 58 -16.67 -2.08 17.21
CA LEU A 58 -15.32 -1.53 17.00
C LEU A 58 -14.64 -1.09 18.30
N LEU A 59 -15.40 -0.96 19.40
CA LEU A 59 -14.89 -0.59 20.72
C LEU A 59 -14.67 -1.79 21.66
N GLU A 60 -15.10 -2.99 21.29
CA GLU A 60 -14.96 -4.20 22.12
C GLU A 60 -13.49 -4.55 22.35
N VAL A 61 -12.65 -4.36 21.33
CA VAL A 61 -11.19 -4.26 21.45
C VAL A 61 -10.80 -2.98 20.76
N ARG A 62 -10.44 -1.95 21.52
CA ARG A 62 -10.06 -0.64 20.95
C ARG A 62 -8.88 -0.80 19.98
N LEU A 63 -8.91 -0.01 18.90
CA LEU A 63 -7.76 0.10 18.00
C LEU A 63 -6.53 0.54 18.80
N SER A 64 -5.47 -0.26 18.73
CA SER A 64 -4.28 -0.11 19.55
C SER A 64 -3.02 -0.16 18.67
N PRO A 65 -2.54 1.00 18.18
CA PRO A 65 -1.23 1.10 17.57
C PRO A 65 -0.14 1.02 18.65
N ASN A 66 0.67 -0.03 18.63
CA ASN A 66 1.86 -0.18 19.45
C ASN A 66 3.10 0.08 18.58
N TYR A 67 3.42 1.36 18.39
CA TYR A 67 4.52 1.80 17.54
C TYR A 67 5.76 2.08 18.37
N VAL A 68 6.89 1.56 17.90
CA VAL A 68 8.20 1.72 18.52
C VAL A 68 9.12 2.53 17.61
N VAL A 69 10.17 3.10 18.21
CA VAL A 69 11.19 3.82 17.44
C VAL A 69 11.90 2.87 16.49
N CYS A 70 11.86 3.18 15.19
CA CYS A 70 12.67 2.51 14.19
C CYS A 70 14.03 3.21 14.07
N ARG A 71 15.12 2.46 14.28
CA ARG A 71 16.50 2.97 14.12
C ARG A 71 17.16 2.52 12.82
N ASP A 72 16.57 1.52 12.18
CA ASP A 72 16.98 0.99 10.87
C ASP A 72 15.80 1.17 9.92
N CYS A 73 15.69 2.39 9.40
CA CYS A 73 14.67 2.80 8.45
C CYS A 73 15.34 3.45 7.24
N GLU A 74 14.75 3.26 6.07
CA GLU A 74 15.24 3.80 4.82
C GLU A 74 14.19 4.71 4.20
N VAL A 75 14.63 5.85 3.66
CA VAL A 75 13.77 6.76 2.91
C VAL A 75 14.06 6.56 1.43
N ILE A 76 13.05 6.17 0.68
CA ILE A 76 13.14 5.76 -0.72
C ILE A 76 12.26 6.68 -1.54
N ASN A 77 12.80 7.21 -2.64
CA ASN A 77 12.00 7.84 -3.69
C ASN A 77 11.91 6.82 -4.84
N ASP A 78 10.73 6.23 -5.04
CA ASP A 78 10.49 5.21 -6.05
C ASP A 78 9.99 5.80 -7.38
N GLY A 79 9.94 7.13 -7.50
CA GLY A 79 9.42 7.85 -8.66
C GLY A 79 7.91 8.15 -8.60
N HIS A 80 7.19 7.56 -7.64
CA HIS A 80 5.73 7.73 -7.48
C HIS A 80 5.37 8.34 -6.11
N SER A 81 6.13 8.02 -5.07
CA SER A 81 5.96 8.51 -3.71
C SER A 81 7.30 8.61 -3.00
N ILE A 82 7.27 9.15 -1.78
CA ILE A 82 8.31 8.89 -0.79
C ILE A 82 7.82 7.73 0.07
N GLN A 83 8.65 6.70 0.20
CA GLN A 83 8.40 5.57 1.09
C GLN A 83 9.40 5.62 2.26
N ILE A 84 8.92 5.42 3.47
CA ILE A 84 9.78 5.13 4.63
C ILE A 84 9.61 3.64 4.93
N ALA A 85 10.61 2.84 4.56
CA ALA A 85 10.64 1.42 4.89
C ALA A 85 11.08 1.23 6.35
N LEU A 86 10.29 0.52 7.16
CA LEU A 86 10.57 0.28 8.57
C LEU A 86 10.96 -1.18 8.80
N LYS A 87 12.01 -1.41 9.61
CA LYS A 87 12.43 -2.77 10.03
C LYS A 87 12.20 -3.02 11.53
N SER A 88 11.33 -2.23 12.14
CA SER A 88 10.96 -2.35 13.55
C SER A 88 9.62 -3.04 13.70
N LYS A 89 9.45 -3.84 14.76
CA LYS A 89 8.20 -4.54 15.07
C LYS A 89 7.14 -3.62 15.69
N SER A 90 6.70 -2.64 14.93
CA SER A 90 5.53 -1.82 15.25
C SER A 90 4.27 -2.58 14.82
N VAL A 91 3.28 -2.72 15.69
CA VAL A 91 2.09 -3.55 15.42
C VAL A 91 0.78 -2.80 15.67
N LEU A 92 -0.24 -3.16 14.91
CA LEU A 92 -1.60 -2.66 15.02
C LEU A 92 -2.56 -3.83 15.33
N ILE A 93 -3.42 -3.64 16.33
CA ILE A 93 -4.47 -4.60 16.71
C ILE A 93 -5.79 -3.89 17.04
N GLY A 94 -6.89 -4.64 17.08
CA GLY A 94 -8.20 -4.16 17.52
C GLY A 94 -8.95 -3.33 16.47
N GLY A 95 -10.01 -2.64 16.90
CA GLY A 95 -10.91 -1.91 16.03
C GLY A 95 -11.59 -2.84 15.01
N PRO A 96 -11.51 -2.56 13.70
CA PRO A 96 -12.11 -3.41 12.67
C PRO A 96 -11.29 -4.67 12.34
N LEU A 97 -10.10 -4.84 12.91
CA LEU A 97 -9.21 -5.95 12.60
C LEU A 97 -9.72 -7.26 13.22
N PRO A 98 -9.48 -8.43 12.57
CA PRO A 98 -9.83 -9.72 13.14
C PRO A 98 -9.26 -9.92 14.56
N ARG A 99 -10.09 -10.41 15.47
CA ARG A 99 -9.72 -10.55 16.90
C ARG A 99 -8.50 -11.45 17.07
N GLY A 100 -7.49 -10.95 17.77
CA GLY A 100 -6.25 -11.69 18.06
C GLY A 100 -5.24 -11.69 16.93
N HIS A 101 -5.50 -10.99 15.82
CA HIS A 101 -4.53 -10.83 14.73
C HIS A 101 -3.67 -9.59 14.95
N GLU A 102 -2.39 -9.75 14.66
CA GLU A 102 -1.40 -8.68 14.63
C GLU A 102 -1.14 -8.24 13.18
N PHE A 103 -1.15 -6.93 12.96
CA PHE A 103 -0.80 -6.31 11.69
C PHE A 103 0.49 -5.53 11.88
N GLU A 104 1.60 -6.02 11.32
CA GLU A 104 2.91 -5.41 11.45
C GLU A 104 3.08 -4.26 10.44
N LEU A 105 3.55 -3.11 10.91
CA LEU A 105 3.81 -1.92 10.09
C LEU A 105 5.03 -2.17 9.19
N HIS A 106 4.81 -2.07 7.88
CA HIS A 106 5.83 -2.30 6.86
C HIS A 106 6.47 -1.00 6.37
N ASP A 107 5.63 -0.08 5.86
CA ASP A 107 6.08 1.18 5.29
C ASP A 107 5.12 2.34 5.56
N VAL A 108 5.63 3.56 5.41
CA VAL A 108 4.84 4.78 5.33
C VAL A 108 4.98 5.38 3.95
N ARG A 109 3.86 5.73 3.30
CA ARG A 109 3.82 6.41 2.00
C ARG A 109 3.14 7.76 2.09
N PHE A 110 3.51 8.65 1.18
CA PHE A 110 3.08 10.04 1.20
C PHE A 110 2.42 10.41 -0.13
N HIS A 111 1.29 11.10 -0.05
CA HIS A 111 0.57 11.66 -1.18
C HIS A 111 0.38 13.15 -0.93
N TRP A 112 0.77 14.00 -1.87
CA TRP A 112 0.68 15.45 -1.71
C TRP A 112 0.37 16.15 -3.03
N GLY A 113 -0.18 17.35 -2.93
CA GLY A 113 -0.50 18.18 -4.08
C GLY A 113 0.58 19.22 -4.35
N ARG A 114 0.54 19.81 -5.55
CA ARG A 114 1.37 20.98 -5.90
C ARG A 114 0.95 22.25 -5.15
N GLU A 115 -0.27 22.29 -4.63
CA GLU A 115 -0.89 23.45 -3.97
C GLU A 115 -1.68 22.99 -2.75
N ASN A 116 -1.83 23.85 -1.74
CA ASN A 116 -2.42 23.50 -0.44
C ASN A 116 -3.92 23.09 -0.49
N GLN A 117 -4.62 23.31 -1.61
CA GLN A 117 -6.04 22.97 -1.74
C GLN A 117 -6.28 21.51 -2.15
N ARG A 118 -5.24 20.75 -2.51
CA ARG A 118 -5.34 19.35 -2.95
C ARG A 118 -4.11 18.54 -2.53
N GLY A 119 -4.20 17.22 -2.58
CA GLY A 119 -3.04 16.34 -2.37
C GLY A 119 -3.33 15.03 -1.67
N SER A 120 -4.31 15.01 -0.78
CA SER A 120 -4.84 13.77 -0.21
C SER A 120 -5.52 12.93 -1.28
N GLU A 121 -5.42 11.62 -1.15
CA GLU A 121 -6.13 10.67 -2.02
C GLU A 121 -7.60 10.58 -1.60
N HIS A 122 -7.85 10.37 -0.31
CA HIS A 122 -9.18 10.44 0.26
C HIS A 122 -9.65 11.89 0.38
N THR A 123 -10.97 12.07 0.37
CA THR A 123 -11.61 13.34 0.75
C THR A 123 -12.67 13.09 1.81
N VAL A 124 -12.98 14.11 2.62
CA VAL A 124 -14.05 14.05 3.63
C VAL A 124 -15.08 15.12 3.31
N ASN A 125 -16.32 14.71 3.05
CA ASN A 125 -17.38 15.60 2.58
C ASN A 125 -16.92 16.46 1.38
N PHE A 126 -16.24 15.84 0.42
CA PHE A 126 -15.62 16.44 -0.77
C PHE A 126 -14.50 17.45 -0.51
N LYS A 127 -14.04 17.58 0.74
CA LYS A 127 -12.87 18.38 1.08
C LYS A 127 -11.60 17.52 1.01
N ALA A 128 -10.69 17.93 0.13
CA ALA A 128 -9.31 17.41 0.09
C ALA A 128 -8.42 18.13 1.13
N PHE A 129 -7.28 17.50 1.41
CA PHE A 129 -6.23 18.03 2.28
C PHE A 129 -4.92 18.19 1.49
N PRO A 130 -4.00 19.08 1.92
CA PRO A 130 -2.71 19.25 1.25
C PRO A 130 -1.87 17.97 1.08
N MET A 131 -1.99 17.05 2.04
CA MET A 131 -1.24 15.79 2.05
C MET A 131 -1.99 14.71 2.83
N GLU A 132 -1.75 13.46 2.46
CA GLU A 132 -2.19 12.26 3.16
C GLU A 132 -0.99 11.31 3.34
N LEU A 133 -0.86 10.74 4.55
CA LEU A 133 0.13 9.69 4.82
C LEU A 133 -0.57 8.36 5.04
N HIS A 134 -0.01 7.30 4.47
CA HIS A 134 -0.49 5.93 4.62
C HIS A 134 0.50 5.12 5.42
N LEU A 135 0.05 4.53 6.54
CA LEU A 135 0.81 3.55 7.31
C LEU A 135 0.34 2.16 6.87
N MET A 136 1.16 1.47 6.07
CA MET A 136 0.83 0.17 5.50
C MET A 136 1.21 -0.96 6.45
N HIS A 137 0.23 -1.76 6.86
CA HIS A 137 0.43 -2.92 7.72
C HIS A 137 0.01 -4.19 7.01
N TRP A 138 0.64 -5.31 7.36
CA TRP A 138 0.32 -6.63 6.83
C TRP A 138 0.06 -7.62 7.98
N ASN A 139 -0.82 -8.59 7.74
CA ASN A 139 -1.28 -9.54 8.76
C ASN A 139 -0.25 -10.64 9.01
N SER A 140 0.67 -10.40 9.94
CA SER A 140 1.74 -11.32 10.32
C SER A 140 1.26 -12.54 11.12
N THR A 141 -0.03 -12.56 11.52
CA THR A 141 -0.66 -13.74 12.11
C THR A 141 -1.05 -14.78 11.05
N LEU A 142 -1.39 -14.35 9.83
CA LEU A 142 -1.89 -15.23 8.76
C LEU A 142 -0.86 -15.52 7.67
N TYR A 143 0.03 -14.58 7.39
CA TYR A 143 0.96 -14.66 6.25
C TYR A 143 2.40 -14.63 6.75
N SER A 144 3.34 -15.07 5.90
CA SER A 144 4.77 -15.08 6.21
C SER A 144 5.51 -13.82 5.74
N SER A 145 4.89 -13.04 4.85
CA SER A 145 5.44 -11.80 4.31
C SER A 145 4.32 -10.88 3.81
N ILE A 146 4.64 -9.59 3.58
CA ILE A 146 3.72 -8.65 2.94
C ILE A 146 3.36 -9.09 1.51
N ASP A 147 4.33 -9.60 0.75
CA ASP A 147 4.12 -10.07 -0.64
C ASP A 147 3.08 -11.20 -0.71
N GLU A 148 3.06 -12.09 0.29
CA GLU A 148 2.05 -13.13 0.40
C GLU A 148 0.67 -12.57 0.81
N ALA A 149 0.65 -11.52 1.63
CA ALA A 149 -0.55 -10.90 2.16
C ALA A 149 -1.28 -9.97 1.17
N VAL A 150 -0.56 -9.34 0.24
CA VAL A 150 -1.15 -8.46 -0.78
C VAL A 150 -2.19 -9.21 -1.62
N GLY A 151 -3.35 -8.58 -1.82
CA GLY A 151 -4.47 -9.17 -2.55
C GLY A 151 -5.19 -10.30 -1.81
N LYS A 152 -4.79 -10.66 -0.57
CA LYS A 152 -5.45 -11.68 0.24
C LYS A 152 -6.45 -11.08 1.23
N LYS A 153 -7.48 -11.86 1.53
CA LYS A 153 -8.50 -11.49 2.51
C LYS A 153 -7.89 -11.28 3.89
N HIS A 154 -8.12 -10.11 4.50
CA HIS A 154 -7.50 -9.71 5.76
C HIS A 154 -5.97 -9.64 5.72
N GLY A 155 -5.35 -9.53 4.53
CA GLY A 155 -3.90 -9.46 4.40
C GLY A 155 -3.30 -8.11 4.72
N ILE A 156 -3.97 -7.01 4.32
CA ILE A 156 -3.46 -5.65 4.45
C ILE A 156 -4.42 -4.77 5.26
N ALA A 157 -3.86 -3.89 6.09
CA ALA A 157 -4.57 -2.80 6.74
C ALA A 157 -3.76 -1.50 6.59
N ILE A 158 -4.41 -0.43 6.14
CA ILE A 158 -3.77 0.88 5.95
C ILE A 158 -4.44 1.89 6.89
N ILE A 159 -3.64 2.60 7.68
CA ILE A 159 -4.11 3.81 8.39
C ILE A 159 -3.77 5.01 7.51
N ALA A 160 -4.81 5.74 7.08
CA ALA A 160 -4.68 7.01 6.39
C ALA A 160 -4.78 8.18 7.39
N LEU A 161 -3.87 9.15 7.26
CA LEU A 161 -3.80 10.34 8.09
C LEU A 161 -3.84 11.58 7.19
N PHE A 162 -4.74 12.52 7.46
CA PHE A 162 -4.78 13.80 6.77
C PHE A 162 -3.82 14.82 7.40
N VAL A 163 -3.11 15.58 6.56
CA VAL A 163 -2.15 16.60 6.99
C VAL A 163 -2.63 17.98 6.55
N GLN A 164 -2.55 18.97 7.44
CA GLN A 164 -2.88 20.38 7.18
C GLN A 164 -1.63 21.27 7.32
N VAL A 165 -1.70 22.45 6.68
CA VAL A 165 -0.71 23.54 6.79
C VAL A 165 -1.15 24.55 7.83
#